data_AF-A0A8D0NR64-F1
#
_entry.id   AF-A0A8D0NR64-F1
#
_cell.length_a   1.000
_cell.length_b   1.000
_cell.length_c   1.000
_cell.angle_alpha   90.00
_cell.angle_beta   90.00
_cell.angle_gamma   90.00
#
_symmetry.space_group_name_H-M   'P 1'
#
loop_
_entity.id
_entity.type
_entity.pdbx_description
1 polymer ?
#
loop_
_entity_poly.entity_id
_entity_poly.type
_entity_poly.pdbx_seq_one_letter_code
_entity_poly.pdbx_strand_id
1 'polypeptide(L)'
;MWKAGSMSAELGIGFALRAVNERVQQAVARRPRELPAIQPRLVAVSKTKPADMVIEAYNHGQRIFGENYVQELLEKASNPKILSSCPEIKWHFIGHLQKQNVNKLMAVPNLFMLETVDSMKLADKVNSSWQKKGSPERLKVMVQVNTSGEESKHGLLPSETVAMVEHVKAKCPSLEFVGLMTIGSFGHDLSQGPNPDFQVLVSLREELCQKLHIPVDQVELSMGMSVDFQHAVSILHALRCLGVGSKSPQRERGFAGETFKMPHCRRHPVAVVLTYFDVPYPTSSFFFLVFLGPYPRHMEVPRLGVKSELQLEPMPTLVAMPDPLSKARDRILLNGY
;
A
#
# COMPACT_ATOMS: atom_id res chain seq x y z
N MET A 1 -15.71 31.04 30.41
CA MET A 1 -16.42 30.03 29.62
C MET A 1 -15.62 29.79 28.34
N TRP A 2 -14.64 28.88 28.34
CA TRP A 2 -13.91 28.54 27.12
C TRP A 2 -14.86 27.79 26.18
N LYS A 3 -15.00 28.26 24.93
CA LYS A 3 -15.71 27.51 23.89
C LYS A 3 -14.86 26.29 23.51
N ALA A 4 -15.19 25.13 24.07
CA ALA A 4 -14.69 23.83 23.64
C ALA A 4 -15.33 23.42 22.29
N GLY A 5 -15.10 24.25 21.26
CA GLY A 5 -15.77 24.17 19.98
C GLY A 5 -15.00 24.93 18.91
N SER A 6 -13.78 24.45 18.62
CA SER A 6 -12.98 24.89 17.46
C SER A 6 -11.91 23.88 17.03
N MET A 7 -11.35 23.05 17.92
CA MET A 7 -10.21 22.17 17.55
C MET A 7 -10.60 20.84 16.88
N SER A 8 -11.83 20.33 17.05
CA SER A 8 -12.22 19.04 16.46
C SER A 8 -12.56 19.10 14.96
N ALA A 9 -12.67 20.29 14.37
CA ALA A 9 -12.98 20.49 12.96
C ALA A 9 -11.73 20.60 12.05
N GLU A 10 -10.52 20.69 12.62
CA GLU A 10 -9.29 21.05 11.90
C GLU A 10 -8.40 19.88 11.44
N LEU A 11 -8.74 18.64 11.82
CA LEU A 11 -7.92 17.45 11.49
C LEU A 11 -8.30 16.89 10.09
N GLY A 12 -7.99 17.67 9.05
CA GLY A 12 -8.25 17.35 7.63
C GLY A 12 -7.48 16.15 7.08
N ILE A 13 -7.66 15.87 5.77
CA ILE A 13 -7.15 14.66 5.10
C ILE A 13 -5.61 14.58 5.17
N GLY A 14 -4.93 15.73 5.18
CA GLY A 14 -3.49 15.78 5.39
C GLY A 14 -3.03 15.20 6.73
N PHE A 15 -3.79 15.39 7.81
CA PHE A 15 -3.51 14.76 9.10
C PHE A 15 -3.74 13.24 9.01
N ALA A 16 -4.83 12.83 8.35
CA ALA A 16 -5.16 11.41 8.17
C ALA A 16 -4.08 10.63 7.40
N LEU A 17 -3.60 11.20 6.30
CA LEU A 17 -2.50 10.63 5.52
C LEU A 17 -1.20 10.54 6.33
N ARG A 18 -0.85 11.56 7.13
CA ARG A 18 0.37 11.52 7.97
C ARG A 18 0.31 10.44 9.04
N ALA A 19 -0.74 10.44 9.86
CA ALA A 19 -0.91 9.47 10.95
C ALA A 19 -0.89 8.02 10.45
N VAL A 20 -1.36 7.78 9.23
CA VAL A 20 -1.27 6.45 8.62
C VAL A 20 0.13 6.15 8.11
N ASN A 21 0.78 7.07 7.38
CA ASN A 21 2.16 6.87 6.96
C ASN A 21 3.06 6.58 8.18
N GLU A 22 2.82 7.23 9.32
CA GLU A 22 3.48 6.92 10.59
C GLU A 22 3.18 5.49 11.10
N ARG A 23 1.91 5.06 11.17
CA ARG A 23 1.54 3.68 11.53
C ARG A 23 2.16 2.63 10.61
N VAL A 24 2.33 2.97 9.33
CA VAL A 24 2.95 2.16 8.29
C VAL A 24 4.47 2.09 8.51
N GLN A 25 5.14 3.21 8.79
CA GLN A 25 6.56 3.23 9.17
C GLN A 25 6.82 2.45 10.47
N GLN A 26 5.93 2.55 11.47
CA GLN A 26 6.03 1.77 12.71
C GLN A 26 5.95 0.27 12.44
N ALA A 27 5.07 -0.19 11.53
CA ALA A 27 4.98 -1.59 11.15
C ALA A 27 6.25 -2.09 10.44
N VAL A 28 6.87 -1.25 9.60
CA VAL A 28 8.16 -1.55 8.96
C VAL A 28 9.28 -1.61 10.00
N ALA A 29 9.35 -0.64 10.91
CA ALA A 29 10.39 -0.53 11.93
C ALA A 29 10.36 -1.66 12.99
N ARG A 30 9.22 -2.33 13.16
CA ARG A 30 9.08 -3.54 14.00
C ARG A 30 9.70 -4.80 13.38
N ARG A 31 10.10 -4.77 12.10
CA ARG A 31 10.76 -5.91 11.45
C ARG A 31 12.24 -6.00 11.84
N PRO A 32 12.83 -7.21 11.91
CA PRO A 32 14.26 -7.39 12.12
C PRO A 32 15.11 -6.63 11.09
N ARG A 33 16.23 -6.07 11.55
CA ARG A 33 17.10 -5.15 10.79
C ARG A 33 17.93 -5.84 9.72
N GLU A 34 18.06 -7.15 9.81
CA GLU A 34 18.76 -8.05 8.90
C GLU A 34 18.01 -8.21 7.57
N LEU A 35 16.73 -7.83 7.54
CA LEU A 35 15.88 -7.90 6.37
C LEU A 35 15.97 -6.61 5.54
N PRO A 36 15.74 -6.68 4.21
CA PRO A 36 15.64 -5.48 3.40
C PRO A 36 14.55 -4.54 3.93
N ALA A 37 14.91 -3.27 4.14
CA ALA A 37 13.95 -2.20 4.41
C ALA A 37 13.05 -2.01 3.18
N ILE A 38 11.88 -2.64 3.21
CA ILE A 38 10.86 -2.51 2.17
C ILE A 38 9.96 -1.34 2.58
N GLN A 39 9.98 -0.27 1.79
CA GLN A 39 9.06 0.84 1.98
C GLN A 39 7.65 0.46 1.50
N PRO A 40 6.61 0.86 2.23
CA PRO A 40 5.22 0.93 1.77
C PRO A 40 4.87 2.06 0.75
N ARG A 41 4.17 1.79 -0.37
CA ARG A 41 3.50 2.72 -1.32
C ARG A 41 2.00 2.79 -1.03
N LEU A 42 1.56 3.88 -0.41
CA LEU A 42 0.16 4.14 -0.06
C LEU A 42 -0.77 4.32 -1.30
N VAL A 43 -2.05 3.95 -1.18
CA VAL A 43 -3.13 3.86 -2.20
C VAL A 43 -4.42 4.27 -1.50
N ALA A 44 -4.91 5.46 -1.81
CA ALA A 44 -6.13 6.01 -1.24
C ALA A 44 -7.36 5.48 -1.99
N VAL A 45 -8.11 4.56 -1.38
CA VAL A 45 -9.38 4.10 -1.96
C VAL A 45 -10.45 5.15 -1.72
N SER A 46 -10.65 5.97 -2.74
CA SER A 46 -11.54 7.14 -2.74
C SER A 46 -12.98 6.81 -3.10
N LYS A 47 -13.37 5.52 -3.15
CA LYS A 47 -14.76 5.10 -3.40
C LYS A 47 -15.75 5.85 -2.48
N THR A 48 -16.87 6.27 -3.06
CA THR A 48 -17.90 7.13 -2.45
C THR A 48 -17.39 8.47 -1.88
N LYS A 49 -16.26 8.99 -2.36
CA LYS A 49 -15.71 10.31 -1.95
C LYS A 49 -15.71 11.32 -3.08
N PRO A 50 -16.03 12.60 -2.81
CA PRO A 50 -16.04 13.65 -3.82
C PRO A 50 -14.62 13.96 -4.33
N ALA A 51 -14.55 14.49 -5.55
CA ALA A 51 -13.29 14.85 -6.20
C ALA A 51 -12.42 15.82 -5.38
N ASP A 52 -13.04 16.74 -4.63
CA ASP A 52 -12.30 17.72 -3.81
C ASP A 52 -11.48 17.05 -2.69
N MET A 53 -11.94 15.94 -2.12
CA MET A 53 -11.17 15.15 -1.14
C MET A 53 -9.99 14.38 -1.79
N VAL A 54 -10.11 13.99 -3.06
CA VAL A 54 -9.00 13.41 -3.84
C VAL A 54 -7.93 14.47 -4.11
N ILE A 55 -8.35 15.70 -4.42
CA ILE A 55 -7.44 16.84 -4.66
C ILE A 55 -6.72 17.24 -3.36
N GLU A 56 -7.43 17.32 -2.22
CA GLU A 56 -6.80 17.58 -0.92
C GLU A 56 -5.77 16.49 -0.55
N ALA A 57 -6.12 15.21 -0.72
CA ALA A 57 -5.18 14.11 -0.54
C ALA A 57 -3.94 14.22 -1.46
N TYR A 58 -4.15 14.61 -2.72
CA TYR A 58 -3.07 14.80 -3.70
C TYR A 58 -2.14 15.95 -3.33
N ASN A 59 -2.69 17.06 -2.83
CA ASN A 59 -1.92 18.20 -2.32
C ASN A 59 -1.06 17.83 -1.09
N HIS A 60 -1.49 16.83 -0.32
CA HIS A 60 -0.69 16.24 0.76
C HIS A 60 0.27 15.12 0.31
N GLY A 61 0.57 15.03 -0.99
CA GLY A 61 1.60 14.14 -1.54
C GLY A 61 1.09 12.75 -1.92
N GLN A 62 -0.18 12.42 -1.70
CA GLN A 62 -0.75 11.17 -2.21
C GLN A 62 -0.76 11.20 -3.75
N ARG A 63 -0.41 10.09 -4.39
CA ARG A 63 -0.38 9.99 -5.86
C ARG A 63 -1.22 8.85 -6.41
N ILE A 64 -1.49 7.84 -5.60
CA ILE A 64 -2.08 6.59 -6.06
C ILE A 64 -3.44 6.42 -5.40
N PHE A 65 -4.48 6.19 -6.20
CA PHE A 65 -5.86 6.17 -5.73
C PHE A 65 -6.58 4.94 -6.26
N GLY A 66 -7.30 4.26 -5.38
CA GLY A 66 -8.06 3.05 -5.68
C GLY A 66 -9.55 3.36 -5.87
N GLU A 67 -10.17 2.74 -6.86
CA GLU A 67 -11.61 2.83 -7.07
C GLU A 67 -12.25 1.46 -7.30
N ASN A 68 -13.47 1.30 -6.78
CA ASN A 68 -14.22 0.04 -6.86
C ASN A 68 -15.23 0.02 -8.02
N TYR A 69 -15.68 1.18 -8.49
CA TYR A 69 -16.74 1.29 -9.49
C TYR A 69 -16.23 1.98 -10.74
N VAL A 70 -16.33 1.30 -11.90
CA VAL A 70 -15.77 1.80 -13.18
C VAL A 70 -16.37 3.15 -13.58
N GLN A 71 -17.66 3.36 -13.30
CA GLN A 71 -18.35 4.61 -13.61
C GLN A 71 -17.85 5.77 -12.73
N GLU A 72 -17.77 5.57 -11.42
CA GLU A 72 -17.23 6.55 -10.46
C GLU A 72 -15.76 6.91 -10.77
N LEU A 73 -14.94 5.91 -11.09
CA LEU A 73 -13.55 6.12 -11.52
C LEU A 73 -13.48 6.96 -12.79
N LEU A 74 -14.28 6.65 -13.81
CA LEU A 74 -14.29 7.40 -15.07
C LEU A 74 -14.74 8.85 -14.85
N GLU A 75 -15.75 9.08 -14.01
CA GLU A 75 -16.25 10.42 -13.66
C GLU A 75 -15.21 11.25 -12.90
N LYS A 76 -14.50 10.66 -11.93
CA LYS A 76 -13.41 11.34 -11.20
C LYS A 76 -12.21 11.61 -12.10
N ALA A 77 -11.75 10.60 -12.83
CA ALA A 77 -10.57 10.71 -13.68
C ALA A 77 -10.80 11.69 -14.85
N SER A 78 -12.04 11.81 -15.34
CA SER A 78 -12.42 12.79 -16.38
C SER A 78 -12.83 14.16 -15.81
N ASN A 79 -12.84 14.35 -14.49
CA ASN A 79 -13.23 15.61 -13.87
C ASN A 79 -12.19 16.71 -14.18
N PRO A 80 -12.58 17.87 -14.76
CA PRO A 80 -11.64 18.93 -15.11
C PRO A 80 -10.78 19.43 -13.93
N LYS A 81 -11.31 19.42 -12.70
CA LYS A 81 -10.53 19.78 -11.50
C LYS A 81 -9.42 18.77 -11.22
N ILE A 82 -9.69 17.46 -11.34
CA ILE A 82 -8.69 16.41 -11.12
C ILE A 82 -7.66 16.40 -12.24
N LEU A 83 -8.08 16.55 -13.51
CA LEU A 83 -7.17 16.62 -14.65
C LEU A 83 -6.18 17.79 -14.57
N SER A 84 -6.63 18.94 -14.06
CA SER A 84 -5.78 20.13 -13.88
C SER A 84 -4.95 20.13 -12.59
N SER A 85 -5.53 19.70 -11.46
CA SER A 85 -4.89 19.78 -10.13
C SER A 85 -4.02 18.55 -9.82
N CYS A 86 -4.32 17.39 -10.42
CA CYS A 86 -3.72 16.11 -10.10
C CYS A 86 -3.04 15.43 -11.32
N PRO A 87 -2.16 16.10 -12.07
CA PRO A 87 -1.63 15.58 -13.34
C PRO A 87 -0.85 14.26 -13.19
N GLU A 88 -0.21 14.02 -12.04
CA GLU A 88 0.55 12.79 -11.75
C GLU A 88 -0.29 11.68 -11.09
N ILE A 89 -1.61 11.84 -11.01
CA ILE A 89 -2.48 10.85 -10.36
C ILE A 89 -2.37 9.48 -11.03
N LYS A 90 -2.38 8.42 -10.25
CA LYS A 90 -2.27 7.02 -10.72
C LYS A 90 -3.48 6.26 -10.22
N TRP A 91 -4.40 5.96 -11.13
CA TRP A 91 -5.63 5.26 -10.80
C TRP A 91 -5.41 3.74 -10.79
N HIS A 92 -5.89 3.12 -9.73
CA HIS A 92 -5.93 1.69 -9.52
C HIS A 92 -7.39 1.24 -9.53
N PHE A 93 -7.72 0.25 -10.35
CA PHE A 93 -9.03 -0.39 -10.27
C PHE A 93 -8.97 -1.64 -9.40
N ILE A 94 -9.68 -1.59 -8.27
CA ILE A 94 -9.62 -2.60 -7.20
C ILE A 94 -10.99 -3.25 -6.92
N GLY A 95 -12.02 -2.90 -7.68
CA GLY A 95 -13.32 -3.58 -7.66
C GLY A 95 -13.42 -4.73 -8.66
N HIS A 96 -14.44 -5.57 -8.54
CA HIS A 96 -14.64 -6.66 -9.49
C HIS A 96 -14.97 -6.13 -10.91
N LEU A 97 -14.16 -6.50 -11.90
CA LEU A 97 -14.28 -5.98 -13.27
C LEU A 97 -15.18 -6.87 -14.15
N GLN A 98 -16.45 -6.47 -14.26
CA GLN A 98 -17.36 -7.08 -15.23
C GLN A 98 -16.89 -6.85 -16.67
N LYS A 99 -16.92 -7.91 -17.50
CA LYS A 99 -16.46 -7.90 -18.92
C LYS A 99 -17.05 -6.78 -19.78
N GLN A 100 -18.30 -6.41 -19.53
CA GLN A 100 -18.99 -5.31 -20.22
C GLN A 100 -18.41 -3.92 -19.92
N ASN A 101 -17.83 -3.74 -18.72
CA ASN A 101 -17.26 -2.48 -18.27
C ASN A 101 -15.76 -2.34 -18.63
N VAL A 102 -15.12 -3.37 -19.20
CA VAL A 102 -13.70 -3.32 -19.60
C VAL A 102 -13.42 -2.14 -20.52
N ASN A 103 -14.22 -1.96 -21.58
CA ASN A 103 -14.02 -0.86 -22.54
C ASN A 103 -14.11 0.52 -21.84
N LYS A 104 -15.05 0.69 -20.90
CA LYS A 104 -15.19 1.92 -20.09
C LYS A 104 -13.96 2.15 -19.21
N LEU A 105 -13.48 1.09 -18.55
CA LEU A 105 -12.28 1.18 -17.71
C LEU A 105 -11.05 1.54 -18.53
N MET A 106 -10.85 0.95 -19.72
CA MET A 106 -9.69 1.29 -20.56
C MET A 106 -9.72 2.76 -21.02
N ALA A 107 -10.89 3.40 -21.11
CA ALA A 107 -11.03 4.82 -21.45
C ALA A 107 -10.60 5.78 -20.33
N VAL A 108 -10.42 5.29 -19.09
CA VAL A 108 -9.99 6.11 -17.95
C VAL A 108 -8.61 6.75 -18.22
N PRO A 109 -8.48 8.09 -18.11
CA PRO A 109 -7.19 8.75 -18.18
C PRO A 109 -6.37 8.43 -16.92
N ASN A 110 -5.06 8.31 -17.07
CA ASN A 110 -4.13 7.94 -16.00
C ASN A 110 -4.48 6.63 -15.23
N LEU A 111 -5.17 5.69 -15.89
CA LEU A 111 -5.27 4.30 -15.39
C LEU A 111 -3.88 3.67 -15.37
N PHE A 112 -3.40 3.35 -14.17
CA PHE A 112 -2.06 2.83 -13.93
C PHE A 112 -2.06 1.32 -13.65
N MET A 113 -3.08 0.79 -12.96
CA MET A 113 -3.14 -0.63 -12.59
C MET A 113 -4.58 -1.17 -12.52
N LEU A 114 -4.74 -2.44 -12.87
CA LEU A 114 -5.94 -3.24 -12.63
C LEU A 114 -5.58 -4.41 -11.71
N GLU A 115 -6.13 -4.43 -10.49
CA GLU A 115 -5.73 -5.41 -9.47
C GLU A 115 -6.61 -6.68 -9.44
N THR A 116 -7.73 -6.66 -10.16
CA THR A 116 -8.83 -7.62 -10.02
C THR A 116 -8.99 -8.59 -11.18
N VAL A 117 -7.89 -8.99 -11.84
CA VAL A 117 -7.96 -9.97 -12.92
C VAL A 117 -8.17 -11.37 -12.34
N ASP A 118 -9.38 -11.90 -12.52
CA ASP A 118 -9.86 -13.15 -11.91
C ASP A 118 -10.07 -14.30 -12.91
N SER A 119 -9.79 -14.09 -14.21
CA SER A 119 -10.03 -15.11 -15.23
C SER A 119 -9.30 -14.84 -16.55
N MET A 120 -8.87 -15.90 -17.26
CA MET A 120 -8.22 -15.80 -18.57
C MET A 120 -9.09 -15.02 -19.58
N LYS A 121 -10.40 -15.28 -19.58
CA LYS A 121 -11.39 -14.57 -20.43
C LYS A 121 -11.48 -13.07 -20.13
N LEU A 122 -11.18 -12.65 -18.89
CA LEU A 122 -11.08 -11.23 -18.54
C LEU A 122 -9.75 -10.65 -19.02
N ALA A 123 -8.62 -11.32 -18.76
CA ALA A 123 -7.31 -10.90 -19.26
C ALA A 123 -7.28 -10.72 -20.78
N ASP A 124 -7.81 -11.67 -21.55
CA ASP A 124 -7.89 -11.59 -23.03
C ASP A 124 -8.68 -10.36 -23.49
N LYS A 125 -9.79 -10.07 -22.80
CA LYS A 125 -10.67 -8.92 -23.09
C LYS A 125 -10.00 -7.59 -22.72
N VAL A 126 -9.30 -7.52 -21.59
CA VAL A 126 -8.54 -6.34 -21.16
C VAL A 126 -7.36 -6.10 -22.10
N ASN A 127 -6.56 -7.12 -22.42
CA ASN A 127 -5.46 -7.07 -23.39
C ASN A 127 -5.94 -6.53 -24.75
N SER A 128 -6.99 -7.14 -25.31
CA SER A 128 -7.55 -6.75 -26.60
C SER A 128 -8.11 -5.31 -26.59
N SER A 129 -8.64 -4.85 -25.45
CA SER A 129 -9.18 -3.49 -25.34
C SER A 129 -8.08 -2.45 -25.10
N TRP A 130 -7.00 -2.79 -24.39
CA TRP A 130 -5.86 -1.91 -24.19
C TRP A 130 -5.04 -1.76 -25.48
N GLN A 131 -4.88 -2.86 -26.24
CA GLN A 131 -4.27 -2.82 -27.57
C GLN A 131 -5.02 -1.87 -28.51
N LYS A 132 -6.36 -1.93 -28.51
CA LYS A 132 -7.22 -1.01 -29.31
C LYS A 132 -7.16 0.46 -28.87
N LYS A 133 -6.77 0.74 -27.62
CA LYS A 133 -6.50 2.10 -27.14
C LYS A 133 -5.24 2.71 -27.77
N GLY A 134 -4.32 1.87 -28.27
CA GLY A 134 -3.06 2.34 -28.86
C GLY A 134 -2.06 2.88 -27.84
N SER A 135 -2.18 2.50 -26.56
CA SER A 135 -1.22 2.89 -25.52
C SER A 135 0.17 2.28 -25.82
N PRO A 136 1.26 3.07 -25.80
CA PRO A 136 2.61 2.53 -25.94
C PRO A 136 3.07 1.77 -24.69
N GLU A 137 2.52 2.11 -23.51
CA GLU A 137 2.78 1.40 -22.26
C GLU A 137 1.81 0.22 -22.07
N ARG A 138 2.30 -0.87 -21.48
CA ARG A 138 1.51 -2.03 -21.06
C ARG A 138 0.71 -1.69 -19.79
N LEU A 139 -0.55 -2.11 -19.72
CA LEU A 139 -1.34 -1.94 -18.50
C LEU A 139 -0.83 -2.92 -17.43
N LYS A 140 -0.52 -2.40 -16.24
CA LYS A 140 -0.12 -3.25 -15.11
C LYS A 140 -1.33 -4.00 -14.57
N VAL A 141 -1.18 -5.30 -14.38
CA VAL A 141 -2.23 -6.18 -13.89
C VAL A 141 -1.75 -7.04 -12.74
N MET A 142 -2.61 -7.21 -11.74
CA MET A 142 -2.49 -8.29 -10.77
C MET A 142 -3.55 -9.36 -11.00
N VAL A 143 -3.23 -10.57 -10.53
CA VAL A 143 -4.19 -11.67 -10.46
C VAL A 143 -4.82 -11.68 -9.07
N GLN A 144 -6.15 -11.61 -9.01
CA GLN A 144 -6.90 -11.72 -7.76
C GLN A 144 -7.09 -13.19 -7.39
N VAL A 145 -6.72 -13.55 -6.16
CA VAL A 145 -6.77 -14.90 -5.61
C VAL A 145 -7.76 -14.93 -4.44
N ASN A 146 -8.70 -15.89 -4.47
CA ASN A 146 -9.55 -16.18 -3.33
C ASN A 146 -8.80 -17.12 -2.37
N THR A 147 -8.13 -16.52 -1.38
CA THR A 147 -7.39 -17.25 -0.34
C THR A 147 -8.28 -17.83 0.76
N SER A 148 -9.51 -17.30 0.89
CA SER A 148 -10.43 -17.65 1.99
C SER A 148 -11.23 -18.93 1.75
N GLY A 149 -11.27 -19.43 0.52
CA GLY A 149 -12.05 -20.63 0.15
C GLY A 149 -13.57 -20.43 0.09
N GLU A 150 -14.08 -19.24 0.46
CA GLU A 150 -15.51 -18.92 0.37
C GLU A 150 -15.96 -18.77 -1.09
N GLU A 151 -16.86 -19.63 -1.57
CA GLU A 151 -17.40 -19.59 -2.96
C GLU A 151 -18.08 -18.26 -3.33
N SER A 152 -18.52 -17.50 -2.33
CA SER A 152 -19.15 -16.18 -2.50
C SER A 152 -18.18 -15.07 -2.94
N LYS A 153 -16.85 -15.29 -2.86
CA LYS A 153 -15.85 -14.26 -3.15
C LYS A 153 -15.20 -14.43 -4.52
N HIS A 154 -14.98 -13.29 -5.18
CA HIS A 154 -14.25 -13.20 -6.43
C HIS A 154 -12.75 -13.48 -6.26
N GLY A 155 -12.16 -14.04 -7.30
CA GLY A 155 -10.75 -14.42 -7.38
C GLY A 155 -10.59 -15.86 -7.84
N LEU A 156 -9.41 -16.19 -8.37
CA LEU A 156 -9.05 -17.56 -8.73
C LEU A 156 -8.76 -18.40 -7.48
N LEU A 157 -8.90 -19.72 -7.61
CA LEU A 157 -8.33 -20.62 -6.61
C LEU A 157 -6.79 -20.53 -6.65
N PRO A 158 -6.09 -20.73 -5.52
CA PRO A 158 -4.62 -20.72 -5.49
C PRO A 158 -3.99 -21.65 -6.55
N SER A 159 -4.58 -22.83 -6.75
CA SER A 159 -4.15 -23.82 -7.75
C SER A 159 -4.21 -23.34 -9.21
N GLU A 160 -5.11 -22.41 -9.55
CA GLU A 160 -5.30 -21.89 -10.91
C GLU A 160 -4.36 -20.70 -11.22
N THR A 161 -3.77 -20.10 -10.18
CA THR A 161 -3.06 -18.82 -10.27
C THR A 161 -1.79 -18.90 -11.14
N VAL A 162 -1.06 -20.01 -11.08
CA VAL A 162 0.15 -20.20 -11.91
C VAL A 162 -0.20 -20.22 -13.41
N ALA A 163 -1.18 -21.03 -13.80
CA ALA A 163 -1.64 -21.14 -15.18
C ALA A 163 -2.23 -19.81 -15.71
N MET A 164 -2.88 -19.04 -14.84
CA MET A 164 -3.34 -17.69 -15.17
C MET A 164 -2.18 -16.74 -15.50
N VAL A 165 -1.11 -16.73 -14.70
CA VAL A 165 0.05 -15.86 -14.93
C VAL A 165 0.86 -16.29 -16.15
N GLU A 166 0.95 -17.60 -16.43
CA GLU A 166 1.48 -18.11 -17.70
C GLU A 166 0.68 -17.60 -18.89
N HIS A 167 -0.66 -17.69 -18.83
CA HIS A 167 -1.54 -17.16 -19.88
C HIS A 167 -1.36 -15.66 -20.10
N VAL A 168 -1.27 -14.86 -19.03
CA VAL A 168 -1.00 -13.41 -19.13
C VAL A 168 0.37 -13.16 -19.79
N LYS A 169 1.44 -13.83 -19.32
CA LYS A 169 2.79 -13.66 -19.88
C LYS A 169 2.89 -14.10 -21.34
N ALA A 170 2.20 -15.16 -21.74
CA ALA A 170 2.31 -15.73 -23.08
C ALA A 170 1.36 -15.12 -24.13
N LYS A 171 0.15 -14.71 -23.73
CA LYS A 171 -0.93 -14.31 -24.67
C LYS A 171 -1.41 -12.87 -24.51
N CYS A 172 -1.01 -12.15 -23.47
CA CYS A 172 -1.43 -10.77 -23.22
C CYS A 172 -0.27 -9.76 -23.36
N PRO A 173 0.27 -9.53 -24.57
CA PRO A 173 1.42 -8.65 -24.77
C PRO A 173 1.19 -7.20 -24.31
N SER A 174 -0.06 -6.73 -24.33
CA SER A 174 -0.44 -5.37 -23.91
C SER A 174 -0.60 -5.22 -22.40
N LEU A 175 -0.47 -6.31 -21.63
CA LEU A 175 -0.57 -6.32 -20.16
C LEU A 175 0.78 -6.68 -19.53
N GLU A 176 1.13 -6.03 -18.43
CA GLU A 176 2.30 -6.34 -17.61
C GLU A 176 1.82 -7.00 -16.30
N PHE A 177 2.10 -8.29 -16.11
CA PHE A 177 1.88 -8.93 -14.81
C PHE A 177 2.85 -8.34 -13.77
N VAL A 178 2.32 -7.78 -12.68
CA VAL A 178 3.14 -7.19 -11.61
C VAL A 178 2.96 -7.87 -10.24
N GLY A 179 1.91 -8.67 -10.02
CA GLY A 179 1.69 -9.24 -8.70
C GLY A 179 0.39 -10.01 -8.49
N LEU A 180 0.17 -10.43 -7.24
CA LEU A 180 -1.04 -11.10 -6.78
C LEU A 180 -1.83 -10.18 -5.85
N MET A 181 -3.16 -10.29 -5.85
CA MET A 181 -4.05 -9.58 -4.94
C MET A 181 -4.92 -10.56 -4.15
N THR A 182 -5.21 -10.28 -2.88
CA THR A 182 -6.37 -10.85 -2.18
C THR A 182 -7.07 -9.86 -1.26
N ILE A 183 -8.38 -10.05 -1.13
CA ILE A 183 -9.23 -9.37 -0.14
C ILE A 183 -9.17 -10.10 1.21
N GLY A 184 -8.94 -11.43 1.20
CA GLY A 184 -8.91 -12.28 2.39
C GLY A 184 -10.29 -12.57 3.03
N SER A 185 -10.26 -13.21 4.20
CA SER A 185 -11.39 -13.35 5.12
C SER A 185 -11.68 -12.04 5.85
N PHE A 186 -12.96 -11.77 6.12
CA PHE A 186 -13.35 -10.59 6.88
C PHE A 186 -13.20 -10.85 8.38
N GLY A 187 -12.46 -9.99 9.07
CA GLY A 187 -12.42 -10.00 10.54
C GLY A 187 -11.66 -11.17 11.17
N HIS A 188 -10.63 -11.72 10.51
CA HIS A 188 -9.73 -12.69 11.14
C HIS A 188 -9.16 -12.12 12.46
N ASP A 189 -9.38 -12.84 13.57
CA ASP A 189 -8.87 -12.45 14.87
C ASP A 189 -7.36 -12.71 14.97
N LEU A 190 -6.58 -11.63 15.00
CA LEU A 190 -5.12 -11.67 15.16
C LEU A 190 -4.66 -12.27 16.49
N SER A 191 -5.55 -12.42 17.49
CA SER A 191 -5.25 -13.17 18.73
C SER A 191 -5.09 -14.68 18.49
N GLN A 192 -5.75 -15.22 17.45
CA GLN A 192 -5.62 -16.62 17.01
C GLN A 192 -4.34 -16.88 16.21
N GLY A 193 -3.44 -15.89 16.13
CA GLY A 193 -2.20 -15.95 15.38
C GLY A 193 -2.32 -15.39 13.96
N PRO A 194 -1.33 -15.66 13.10
CA PRO A 194 -1.18 -14.94 11.85
C PRO A 194 -2.30 -15.21 10.85
N ASN A 195 -2.80 -14.16 10.18
CA ASN A 195 -3.88 -14.26 9.21
C ASN A 195 -3.52 -15.30 8.12
N PRO A 196 -4.32 -16.38 7.96
CA PRO A 196 -4.01 -17.48 7.05
C PRO A 196 -4.07 -17.04 5.58
N ASP A 197 -4.94 -16.10 5.22
CA ASP A 197 -5.06 -15.59 3.84
C ASP A 197 -3.75 -15.00 3.33
N PHE A 198 -3.09 -14.20 4.16
CA PHE A 198 -1.83 -13.56 3.82
C PHE A 198 -0.68 -14.58 3.74
N GLN A 199 -0.72 -15.64 4.55
CA GLN A 199 0.25 -16.74 4.46
C GLN A 199 0.09 -17.55 3.17
N VAL A 200 -1.15 -17.82 2.76
CA VAL A 200 -1.48 -18.47 1.47
C VAL A 200 -0.97 -17.62 0.31
N LEU A 201 -1.24 -16.31 0.30
CA LEU A 201 -0.80 -15.44 -0.80
C LEU A 201 0.73 -15.33 -0.91
N VAL A 202 1.45 -15.29 0.22
CA VAL A 202 2.92 -15.26 0.22
C VAL A 202 3.51 -16.58 -0.26
N SER A 203 3.03 -17.71 0.24
CA SER A 203 3.47 -19.04 -0.20
C SER A 203 3.20 -19.25 -1.70
N LEU A 204 2.01 -18.83 -2.17
CA LEU A 204 1.63 -18.92 -3.58
C LEU A 204 2.53 -18.06 -4.48
N ARG A 205 2.96 -16.87 -4.01
CA ARG A 205 3.96 -16.09 -4.74
C ARG A 205 5.29 -16.83 -4.83
N GLU A 206 5.77 -17.44 -3.76
CA GLU A 206 7.04 -18.17 -3.77
C GLU A 206 6.99 -19.37 -4.73
N GLU A 207 5.92 -20.16 -4.69
CA GLU A 207 5.65 -21.24 -5.63
C GLU A 207 5.61 -20.75 -7.09
N LEU A 208 4.87 -19.66 -7.35
CA LEU A 208 4.74 -19.06 -8.68
C LEU A 208 6.08 -18.52 -9.20
N CYS A 209 6.86 -17.87 -8.34
CA CYS A 209 8.18 -17.36 -8.69
C CYS A 209 9.14 -18.50 -9.03
N GLN A 210 9.11 -19.60 -8.26
CA GLN A 210 9.90 -20.79 -8.52
C GLN A 210 9.50 -21.46 -9.84
N LYS A 211 8.21 -21.75 -10.05
CA LYS A 211 7.72 -22.41 -11.27
C LYS A 211 7.98 -21.58 -12.53
N LEU A 212 7.69 -20.29 -12.48
CA LEU A 212 7.74 -19.40 -13.65
C LEU A 212 9.10 -18.69 -13.82
N HIS A 213 10.10 -19.05 -13.00
CA HIS A 213 11.44 -18.47 -12.97
C HIS A 213 11.41 -16.92 -12.90
N ILE A 214 10.45 -16.39 -12.16
CA ILE A 214 10.30 -14.95 -11.91
C ILE A 214 11.03 -14.64 -10.61
N PRO A 215 11.93 -13.64 -10.56
CA PRO A 215 12.51 -13.20 -9.30
C PRO A 215 11.41 -12.76 -8.33
N VAL A 216 11.48 -13.18 -7.06
CA VAL A 216 10.46 -12.86 -6.04
C VAL A 216 10.33 -11.34 -5.84
N ASP A 217 11.41 -10.60 -6.13
CA ASP A 217 11.47 -9.15 -6.21
C ASP A 217 10.91 -8.56 -7.53
N GLN A 218 10.05 -9.28 -8.23
CA GLN A 218 9.24 -8.75 -9.35
C GLN A 218 7.75 -9.06 -9.21
N VAL A 219 7.32 -9.66 -8.08
CA VAL A 219 5.92 -10.02 -7.83
C VAL A 219 5.43 -9.35 -6.55
N GLU A 220 4.62 -8.30 -6.75
CA GLU A 220 3.94 -7.51 -5.72
C GLU A 220 2.83 -8.33 -5.03
N LEU A 221 2.49 -7.99 -3.78
CA LEU A 221 1.38 -8.61 -3.03
C LEU A 221 0.38 -7.57 -2.50
N SER A 222 -0.76 -7.43 -3.16
CA SER A 222 -1.87 -6.59 -2.70
C SER A 222 -2.76 -7.35 -1.73
N MET A 223 -2.61 -7.14 -0.43
CA MET A 223 -3.35 -7.91 0.59
C MET A 223 -3.55 -7.20 1.91
N GLY A 224 -4.78 -7.15 2.39
CA GLY A 224 -5.13 -6.57 3.68
C GLY A 224 -5.94 -5.28 3.56
N MET A 225 -6.79 -5.07 4.57
CA MET A 225 -7.63 -3.88 4.73
C MET A 225 -7.36 -3.13 6.05
N SER A 226 -8.07 -2.03 6.27
CA SER A 226 -7.76 -1.00 7.27
C SER A 226 -7.43 -1.49 8.69
N VAL A 227 -7.96 -2.64 9.06
CA VAL A 227 -7.79 -3.31 10.36
C VAL A 227 -6.48 -4.12 10.50
N ASP A 228 -5.84 -4.55 9.41
CA ASP A 228 -4.85 -5.64 9.43
C ASP A 228 -3.49 -5.37 8.75
N PHE A 229 -3.21 -4.18 8.18
CA PHE A 229 -1.89 -3.96 7.53
C PHE A 229 -0.69 -4.20 8.39
N GLN A 230 -0.74 -3.79 9.66
CA GLN A 230 0.42 -3.93 10.53
C GLN A 230 0.82 -5.41 10.63
N HIS A 231 -0.17 -6.29 10.45
CA HIS A 231 0.01 -7.72 10.30
C HIS A 231 0.45 -8.15 8.88
N ALA A 232 -0.17 -7.63 7.81
CA ALA A 232 0.25 -7.91 6.42
C ALA A 232 1.73 -7.52 6.14
N VAL A 233 2.17 -6.37 6.69
CA VAL A 233 3.56 -5.88 6.69
C VAL A 233 4.48 -6.83 7.48
N SER A 234 3.97 -7.43 8.56
CA SER A 234 4.72 -8.34 9.43
C SER A 234 4.86 -9.76 8.87
N ILE A 235 3.83 -10.33 8.25
CA ILE A 235 3.85 -11.70 7.71
C ILE A 235 4.95 -11.91 6.67
N LEU A 236 5.26 -10.88 5.87
CA LEU A 236 6.31 -10.95 4.85
C LEU A 236 7.74 -10.90 5.36
N HIS A 237 7.91 -10.65 6.64
CA HIS A 237 9.11 -11.05 7.34
C HIS A 237 9.06 -12.57 7.67
N ALA A 238 8.01 -13.02 8.36
CA ALA A 238 7.96 -14.35 8.98
C ALA A 238 8.27 -15.51 8.02
N LEU A 239 7.64 -15.54 6.83
CA LEU A 239 7.81 -16.64 5.89
C LEU A 239 9.21 -16.67 5.24
N ARG A 240 9.85 -15.52 5.02
CA ARG A 240 11.23 -15.46 4.51
C ARG A 240 12.25 -16.03 5.50
N CYS A 241 11.95 -15.98 6.81
CA CYS A 241 12.79 -16.60 7.84
C CYS A 241 12.55 -18.12 7.96
N LEU A 242 11.29 -18.56 7.80
CA LEU A 242 10.95 -19.99 7.79
C LEU A 242 11.52 -20.72 6.56
N GLY A 243 11.63 -20.05 5.40
CA GLY A 243 12.18 -20.60 4.16
C GLY A 243 13.70 -20.82 4.11
N VAL A 244 14.46 -20.47 5.16
CA VAL A 244 15.94 -20.66 5.22
C VAL A 244 16.34 -21.81 6.17
N GLY A 245 15.36 -22.51 6.76
CA GLY A 245 15.54 -23.42 7.89
C GLY A 245 15.31 -24.92 7.64
N SER A 246 15.66 -25.49 6.48
CA SER A 246 15.51 -26.94 6.25
C SER A 246 16.58 -27.57 5.33
N LYS A 247 17.86 -27.26 5.55
CA LYS A 247 18.95 -28.06 4.96
C LYS A 247 19.20 -29.32 5.77
N SER A 248 18.80 -30.47 5.23
CA SER A 248 19.35 -31.77 5.62
C SER A 248 20.83 -31.84 5.20
N PRO A 249 21.69 -32.57 5.96
CA PRO A 249 23.12 -32.54 5.72
C PRO A 249 23.52 -33.46 4.57
N GLN A 250 23.88 -32.89 3.41
CA GLN A 250 24.62 -33.61 2.38
C GLN A 250 25.98 -32.96 2.11
N ARG A 251 27.00 -33.83 2.25
CA ARG A 251 28.44 -33.62 2.12
C ARG A 251 28.86 -32.56 1.09
N GLU A 252 29.77 -31.71 1.54
CA GLU A 252 30.65 -30.92 0.68
C GLU A 252 31.46 -31.84 -0.25
N ARG A 253 31.46 -31.51 -1.54
CA ARG A 253 32.60 -31.70 -2.44
C ARG A 253 32.70 -30.44 -3.30
N GLY A 254 33.80 -29.72 -3.15
CA GLY A 254 33.96 -28.40 -3.77
C GLY A 254 34.28 -28.46 -5.26
N PHE A 255 33.96 -27.37 -5.95
CA PHE A 255 34.66 -26.94 -7.16
C PHE A 255 34.87 -25.43 -7.07
N ALA A 256 36.05 -24.98 -7.50
CA ALA A 256 36.47 -23.59 -7.38
C ALA A 256 36.27 -22.82 -8.69
N GLY A 257 36.02 -21.51 -8.57
CA GLY A 257 36.25 -20.53 -9.63
C GLY A 257 35.10 -20.34 -10.62
N GLU A 258 34.37 -19.23 -10.47
CA GLU A 258 34.21 -18.23 -11.54
C GLU A 258 33.51 -16.96 -10.99
N THR A 259 34.10 -15.79 -11.20
CA THR A 259 33.52 -14.51 -10.77
C THR A 259 32.51 -13.99 -11.81
N PHE A 260 31.25 -14.40 -11.66
CA PHE A 260 30.17 -13.95 -12.53
C PHE A 260 29.85 -12.45 -12.30
N LYS A 261 30.28 -11.58 -13.23
CA LYS A 261 29.91 -10.16 -13.23
C LYS A 261 28.41 -10.02 -13.55
N MET A 262 27.62 -9.60 -12.56
CA MET A 262 26.21 -9.29 -12.78
C MET A 262 26.03 -8.07 -13.70
N PRO A 263 25.17 -8.14 -14.73
CA PRO A 263 24.84 -6.99 -15.56
C PRO A 263 23.98 -5.97 -14.79
N HIS A 264 24.21 -4.68 -15.05
CA HIS A 264 23.40 -3.58 -14.50
C HIS A 264 21.94 -3.66 -14.99
N CYS A 265 21.03 -4.15 -14.15
CA CYS A 265 19.60 -4.10 -14.41
C CYS A 265 18.96 -2.90 -13.68
N ARG A 266 18.60 -1.84 -14.43
CA ARG A 266 17.74 -0.76 -13.92
C ARG A 266 16.29 -1.25 -13.88
N ARG A 267 15.64 -1.26 -12.71
CA ARG A 267 14.16 -1.37 -12.56
C ARG A 267 13.68 -0.83 -11.20
N HIS A 268 12.36 -0.64 -11.10
CA HIS A 268 11.70 0.41 -10.32
C HIS A 268 11.27 -0.02 -8.89
N PRO A 269 11.04 0.96 -7.97
CA PRO A 269 10.56 0.67 -6.62
C PRO A 269 9.14 0.11 -6.58
N VAL A 270 8.91 -0.90 -5.73
CA VAL A 270 7.55 -1.30 -5.34
C VAL A 270 7.41 -1.71 -3.88
N ALA A 271 6.17 -1.62 -3.33
CA ALA A 271 5.98 -1.07 -2.00
C ALA A 271 4.51 -1.22 -1.49
N VAL A 272 4.35 -1.62 -0.20
CA VAL A 272 3.17 -1.98 0.69
C VAL A 272 2.13 -0.85 1.03
N VAL A 273 0.97 -1.02 1.72
CA VAL A 273 0.02 0.13 1.98
C VAL A 273 -0.79 0.16 3.30
N LEU A 274 -2.06 0.61 3.24
CA LEU A 274 -3.16 0.82 4.21
C LEU A 274 -3.23 1.96 5.22
N THR A 275 -4.47 2.41 5.44
CA THR A 275 -5.00 3.25 6.54
C THR A 275 -6.11 2.55 7.30
N TYR A 276 -6.36 2.93 8.55
CA TYR A 276 -7.74 3.17 9.04
C TYR A 276 -7.79 4.65 9.47
N PHE A 277 -8.88 5.36 9.20
CA PHE A 277 -9.17 6.63 9.87
C PHE A 277 -10.50 6.57 10.58
N ASP A 278 -10.45 6.63 11.91
CA ASP A 278 -11.61 6.66 12.78
C ASP A 278 -11.73 8.08 13.33
N VAL A 279 -12.68 8.84 12.78
CA VAL A 279 -13.12 10.13 13.31
C VAL A 279 -14.64 10.04 13.36
N PRO A 280 -15.28 10.30 14.51
CA PRO A 280 -16.70 10.00 14.70
C PRO A 280 -17.59 11.02 13.97
N TYR A 281 -17.78 10.81 12.66
CA TYR A 281 -18.78 11.51 11.85
C TYR A 281 -19.52 10.53 10.91
N PRO A 282 -20.84 10.70 10.67
CA PRO A 282 -21.67 9.60 10.17
C PRO A 282 -21.55 9.26 8.68
N THR A 283 -20.70 9.94 7.88
CA THR A 283 -20.87 9.98 6.41
C THR A 283 -19.59 9.95 5.55
N SER A 284 -18.37 9.72 6.07
CA SER A 284 -17.16 9.74 5.20
C SER A 284 -15.96 8.86 5.61
N SER A 285 -16.09 7.54 5.48
CA SER A 285 -14.97 6.60 5.58
C SER A 285 -14.17 6.50 4.26
N PHE A 286 -12.92 6.95 4.23
CA PHE A 286 -11.96 6.53 3.20
C PHE A 286 -11.45 5.12 3.53
N PHE A 287 -11.21 4.31 2.49
CA PHE A 287 -10.52 3.02 2.61
C PHE A 287 -9.17 3.12 1.91
N PHE A 288 -8.24 2.22 2.18
CA PHE A 288 -6.95 2.11 1.50
C PHE A 288 -6.66 0.57 1.32
N LEU A 289 -5.60 0.12 0.62
CA LEU A 289 -5.29 -1.33 0.32
C LEU A 289 -3.84 -1.74 0.72
N VAL A 290 -3.21 -2.87 0.37
CA VAL A 290 -1.75 -3.13 0.62
C VAL A 290 -1.01 -3.49 -0.69
N PHE A 291 0.34 -3.58 -0.74
CA PHE A 291 1.13 -3.83 -1.97
C PHE A 291 2.59 -4.32 -1.81
N LEU A 292 2.89 -5.39 -1.08
CA LEU A 292 4.30 -5.67 -0.74
C LEU A 292 5.20 -6.00 -1.95
N GLY A 293 6.24 -5.18 -2.17
CA GLY A 293 7.20 -5.28 -3.27
C GLY A 293 8.65 -4.94 -2.86
N PRO A 294 9.56 -4.64 -3.81
CA PRO A 294 11.01 -4.59 -3.57
C PRO A 294 11.71 -3.27 -4.02
N TYR A 295 13.03 -3.22 -3.78
CA TYR A 295 13.78 -1.97 -3.57
C TYR A 295 14.72 -1.56 -4.74
N PRO A 296 14.81 -0.25 -5.08
CA PRO A 296 15.91 0.30 -5.87
C PRO A 296 17.03 0.81 -4.96
N ARG A 297 18.29 0.41 -5.22
CA ARG A 297 19.43 1.00 -4.48
C ARG A 297 19.72 2.43 -4.96
N HIS A 298 20.14 3.26 -4.00
CA HIS A 298 20.61 4.64 -4.12
C HIS A 298 19.53 5.72 -4.25
N MET A 299 19.25 6.38 -3.12
CA MET A 299 19.09 7.82 -3.07
C MET A 299 20.30 8.36 -2.29
N GLU A 300 21.07 9.25 -2.90
CA GLU A 300 22.18 9.90 -2.18
C GLU A 300 21.60 10.89 -1.16
N VAL A 301 21.96 10.70 0.10
CA VAL A 301 21.69 11.70 1.15
C VAL A 301 22.69 12.84 0.94
N PRO A 302 22.26 14.11 0.80
CA PRO A 302 23.19 15.24 0.76
C PRO A 302 24.03 15.25 2.03
N ARG A 303 25.35 15.16 1.88
CA ARG A 303 26.28 15.30 3.02
C ARG A 303 26.26 16.75 3.49
N LEU A 304 25.44 17.05 4.50
CA LEU A 304 25.63 18.24 5.31
C LEU A 304 26.98 18.13 6.00
N GLY A 305 27.94 18.92 5.52
CA GLY A 305 29.31 18.94 6.04
C GLY A 305 29.34 19.56 7.43
N VAL A 306 29.55 18.73 8.46
CA VAL A 306 29.80 19.21 9.82
C VAL A 306 31.26 19.69 9.92
N LYS A 307 31.45 21.01 9.95
CA LYS A 307 32.67 21.66 10.45
C LYS A 307 32.35 23.03 11.05
N SER A 308 32.27 23.08 12.38
CA SER A 308 32.84 24.14 13.22
C SER A 308 32.57 23.82 14.70
N GLU A 309 33.50 24.16 15.58
CA GLU A 309 33.35 23.92 17.02
C GLU A 309 32.18 24.71 17.64
N LEU A 310 31.53 24.11 18.64
CA LEU A 310 30.98 24.87 19.76
C LEU A 310 31.45 24.22 21.07
N GLN A 311 31.96 25.06 21.96
CA GLN A 311 32.48 24.68 23.27
C GLN A 311 31.33 24.29 24.22
N LEU A 312 31.61 23.31 25.08
CA LEU A 312 30.69 22.89 26.15
C LEU A 312 30.83 23.83 27.35
N GLU A 313 29.87 24.73 27.53
CA GLU A 313 29.64 25.44 28.79
C GLU A 313 28.72 24.60 29.71
N PRO A 314 28.99 24.51 31.03
CA PRO A 314 28.22 23.67 31.94
C PRO A 314 26.88 24.30 32.36
N MET A 315 25.86 23.45 32.50
CA MET A 315 24.51 23.83 32.96
C MET A 315 24.52 24.39 34.40
N PRO A 316 23.86 25.53 34.68
CA PRO A 316 23.62 25.99 36.04
C PRO A 316 22.53 25.15 36.74
N THR A 317 22.70 24.95 38.05
CA THR A 317 21.86 24.09 38.88
C THR A 317 20.47 24.70 39.12
N LEU A 318 19.41 23.91 38.97
CA LEU A 318 18.03 24.38 39.18
C LEU A 318 17.73 24.55 40.69
N VAL A 319 17.58 25.80 41.14
CA VAL A 319 17.13 26.13 42.50
C VAL A 319 15.60 26.15 42.54
N ALA A 320 15.00 25.43 43.49
CA ALA A 320 13.55 25.40 43.68
C ALA A 320 13.03 26.70 44.31
N MET A 321 11.88 27.18 43.82
CA MET A 321 11.09 28.29 44.38
C MET A 321 9.59 27.91 44.37
N PRO A 322 8.76 28.45 45.30
CA PRO A 322 7.53 27.78 45.74
C PRO A 322 6.23 28.16 45.00
N ASP A 323 5.22 27.31 45.22
CA ASP A 323 3.88 27.31 44.62
C ASP A 323 2.95 28.43 45.15
N PRO A 324 2.37 29.30 44.28
CA PRO A 324 1.49 30.40 44.70
C PRO A 324 0.00 30.12 44.44
N LEU A 325 -0.61 29.19 45.18
CA LEU A 325 -2.07 29.04 45.29
C LEU A 325 -2.63 29.57 46.62
N SER A 326 -2.56 30.89 46.83
CA SER A 326 -3.43 31.56 47.82
C SER A 326 -3.69 33.04 47.45
N LYS A 327 -4.83 33.57 47.91
CA LYS A 327 -5.34 34.96 47.73
C LYS A 327 -6.04 35.29 46.39
N ALA A 328 -7.24 34.74 46.21
CA ALA A 328 -8.35 35.42 45.52
C ALA A 328 -9.73 34.83 45.90
N ARG A 329 -9.99 34.63 47.19
CA ARG A 329 -11.37 34.64 47.72
C ARG A 329 -11.70 36.07 48.13
N ASP A 330 -12.99 36.38 48.12
CA ASP A 330 -13.61 37.65 48.51
C ASP A 330 -13.44 38.83 47.53
N ARG A 331 -14.36 38.92 46.56
CA ARG A 331 -15.23 40.11 46.43
C ARG A 331 -16.45 39.90 45.51
N ILE A 332 -17.61 40.17 46.10
CA ILE A 332 -18.82 40.76 45.47
C ILE A 332 -19.67 39.83 44.58
N LEU A 333 -20.63 39.19 45.25
CA LEU A 333 -22.01 39.08 44.78
C LEU A 333 -22.54 40.49 44.45
N LEU A 334 -23.23 40.68 43.31
CA LEU A 334 -24.48 41.46 43.18
C LEU A 334 -25.02 41.46 41.74
N ASN A 335 -26.33 41.70 41.64
CA ASN A 335 -27.12 41.98 40.43
C ASN A 335 -27.35 40.81 39.45
N GLY A 336 -28.44 40.09 39.68
CA GLY A 336 -29.31 39.67 38.59
C GLY A 336 -30.37 40.74 38.31
N TYR A 337 -30.91 40.75 37.10
CA TYR A 337 -32.19 41.31 36.67
C TYR A 337 -32.68 40.50 35.45
#